data_AF-A0A928LXG8-F1
#
_entry.id   AF-A0A928LXG8-F1
#
_cell.length_a   1.000
_cell.length_b   1.000
_cell.length_c   1.000
_cell.angle_alpha   90.00
_cell.angle_beta   90.00
_cell.angle_gamma   90.00
#
_symmetry.space_group_name_H-M   'P 1'
#
loop_
_entity.id
_entity.type
_entity.pdbx_description
1 polymer ?
#
loop_
_entity_poly.entity_id
_entity_poly.type
_entity_poly.pdbx_seq_one_letter_code
_entity_poly.pdbx_strand_id
1 'polypeptide(L)'
;MSDKKRFDDLFDEKWDAAKSVDERLNRFAETEAMLRKRDEERENAPRQRRNPIPSHKPPIYEPKKSMGKETARRPSKPRKKQSNIKGLMILGALILTAVAIIVGIILIIVGIIKEDEEVSLPETEIITTTEQLVFDTQPMTDSVQELIARADALAASYDYDGALALLRDYGPNYAQNADIVQAQERYLELKTGLVRWEDTTTIPHLAFRALVVDPNRAFDGDENATHYNKTMTTVNEFRGILQQLYDNGYVLVSLRDLTKNTATDDQPMFEQGDIYLPDGKKPLVLSQEDANFDTYRIDGPDDDLLADAEGDGFACQLLVNENGELTSKYIEADGTVKYGAYDFVTILEEFVRAHPDFSYHGAKATLALTGNEGVFGFQTHPAWQTELGVEAYMEQVRQAQQVAATLKANGWSFAAQGYSKLSFADSDTDTLQSNMLKWDEQVASIVGNTDILIFPLSSDIGGVDYYSGAKFSMLYDLGYRYFCNTDTASHWVQLRSNYLRQARRIVDGAALANEPGVFSDLFTATAVLDPSRP
;
A
#
# COMPACT_ATOMS: atom_id res chain seq x y z
N MET A 1 12.10 -23.87 25.36
CA MET A 1 12.85 -22.79 24.68
C MET A 1 11.99 -22.35 23.52
N SER A 2 11.21 -21.28 23.70
CA SER A 2 10.42 -20.69 22.63
C SER A 2 11.36 -19.83 21.78
N ASP A 3 11.53 -20.17 20.51
CA ASP A 3 11.94 -19.18 19.52
C ASP A 3 10.80 -18.18 19.40
N LYS A 4 10.86 -17.13 20.23
CA LYS A 4 10.28 -15.84 19.83
C LYS A 4 11.03 -15.47 18.57
N LYS A 5 10.42 -15.76 17.42
CA LYS A 5 10.92 -15.32 16.12
C LYS A 5 11.32 -13.85 16.25
N ARG A 6 12.59 -13.58 15.96
CA ARG A 6 13.10 -12.22 15.96
C ARG A 6 12.36 -11.47 14.86
N PHE A 7 12.22 -10.16 15.03
CA PHE A 7 11.65 -9.30 13.99
C PHE A 7 12.31 -9.51 12.60
N ASP A 8 13.58 -9.93 12.60
CA ASP A 8 14.36 -10.33 11.42
C ASP A 8 13.74 -11.53 10.63
N ASP A 9 12.86 -12.33 11.25
CA ASP A 9 12.23 -13.52 10.64
C ASP A 9 10.88 -13.22 9.96
N LEU A 10 10.40 -11.96 10.02
CA LEU A 10 9.12 -11.52 9.42
C LEU A 10 9.26 -11.06 7.96
N PHE A 11 10.49 -10.74 7.55
CA PHE A 11 10.87 -10.78 6.16
C PHE A 11 11.36 -12.19 5.92
N ASP A 12 10.69 -12.92 5.03
CA ASP A 12 11.16 -14.22 4.54
C ASP A 12 12.69 -14.11 4.39
N GLU A 13 13.49 -15.09 4.87
CA GLU A 13 14.96 -15.16 4.68
C GLU A 13 15.40 -15.05 3.19
N LYS A 14 14.44 -14.81 2.29
CA LYS A 14 14.53 -14.67 0.85
C LYS A 14 14.31 -13.24 0.31
N TRP A 15 13.74 -12.29 1.07
CA TRP A 15 13.58 -10.92 0.56
C TRP A 15 14.88 -10.12 0.76
N ASP A 16 15.79 -10.31 -0.17
CA ASP A 16 17.01 -9.51 -0.29
C ASP A 16 16.74 -8.41 -1.32
N ALA A 17 16.65 -7.16 -0.85
CA ALA A 17 16.40 -6.00 -1.69
C ALA A 17 17.50 -5.82 -2.76
N ALA A 18 18.76 -6.08 -2.41
CA ALA A 18 19.86 -6.00 -3.36
C ALA A 18 19.74 -7.09 -4.42
N LYS A 19 19.39 -8.32 -4.02
CA LYS A 19 19.12 -9.42 -4.95
C LYS A 19 17.91 -9.16 -5.84
N SER A 20 16.83 -8.58 -5.33
CA SER A 20 15.64 -8.25 -6.13
C SER A 20 15.94 -7.14 -7.15
N VAL A 21 16.70 -6.12 -6.75
CA VAL A 21 17.18 -5.07 -7.66
C VAL A 21 18.11 -5.69 -8.71
N ASP A 22 19.05 -6.54 -8.31
CA ASP A 22 19.96 -7.24 -9.23
C ASP A 22 19.20 -8.16 -10.20
N GLU A 23 18.18 -8.91 -9.73
CA GLU A 23 17.33 -9.76 -10.58
C GLU A 23 16.52 -8.94 -11.59
N ARG A 24 16.00 -7.77 -11.18
CA ARG A 24 15.30 -6.83 -12.09
C ARG A 24 16.27 -6.21 -13.10
N LEU A 25 17.46 -5.79 -12.68
CA LEU A 25 18.51 -5.27 -13.54
C LEU A 25 19.05 -6.32 -14.52
N ASN A 26 19.18 -7.58 -14.09
CA ASN A 26 19.63 -8.69 -14.94
C ASN A 26 18.61 -9.01 -16.03
N ARG A 27 17.30 -9.08 -15.70
CA ARG A 27 16.23 -9.19 -16.72
C ARG A 27 16.29 -8.05 -17.72
N PHE A 28 16.58 -6.84 -17.25
CA PHE A 28 16.71 -5.68 -18.13
C PHE A 28 17.96 -5.75 -19.02
N ALA A 29 19.11 -6.19 -18.51
CA ALA A 29 20.32 -6.38 -19.31
C ALA A 29 20.11 -7.41 -20.43
N GLU A 30 19.32 -8.45 -20.18
CA GLU A 30 18.89 -9.43 -21.19
C GLU A 30 17.97 -8.80 -22.25
N THR A 31 17.01 -7.96 -21.84
CA THR A 31 16.17 -7.19 -22.79
C THR A 31 16.99 -6.18 -23.61
N GLU A 32 17.87 -5.39 -23.00
CA GLU A 32 18.76 -4.44 -23.69
C GLU A 32 19.62 -5.16 -24.73
N ALA A 33 20.21 -6.31 -24.36
CA ALA A 33 20.97 -7.13 -25.29
C ALA A 33 20.09 -7.67 -26.44
N MET A 34 18.84 -8.06 -26.15
CA MET A 34 17.87 -8.49 -27.16
C MET A 34 17.46 -7.35 -28.11
N LEU A 35 17.20 -6.15 -27.59
CA LEU A 35 16.79 -4.98 -28.36
C LEU A 35 17.94 -4.47 -29.23
N ARG A 36 19.16 -4.38 -28.69
CA ARG A 36 20.37 -4.05 -29.49
C ARG A 36 20.58 -5.06 -30.60
N LYS A 37 20.45 -6.35 -30.32
CA LYS A 37 20.55 -7.41 -31.32
C LYS A 37 19.46 -7.30 -32.40
N ARG A 38 18.23 -6.94 -32.01
CA ARG A 38 17.11 -6.73 -32.94
C ARG A 38 17.30 -5.50 -33.82
N ASP A 39 17.89 -4.43 -33.29
CA ASP A 39 18.20 -3.22 -34.05
C ASP A 39 19.40 -3.45 -34.99
N GLU A 40 20.42 -4.19 -34.55
CA GLU A 40 21.52 -4.67 -35.41
C GLU A 40 21.00 -5.60 -36.52
N GLU A 41 20.05 -6.50 -36.23
CA GLU A 41 19.43 -7.37 -37.23
C GLU A 41 18.55 -6.60 -38.22
N ARG A 42 17.89 -5.52 -37.78
CA ARG A 42 17.13 -4.61 -38.66
C ARG A 42 18.03 -3.76 -39.54
N GLU A 43 19.15 -3.29 -39.02
CA GLU A 43 20.14 -2.51 -39.76
C GLU A 43 20.88 -3.37 -40.80
N ASN A 44 21.11 -4.64 -40.48
CA ASN A 44 21.75 -5.62 -41.36
C ASN A 44 20.77 -6.39 -42.28
N ALA A 45 19.45 -6.18 -42.15
CA ALA A 45 18.47 -6.83 -43.01
C ALA A 45 18.59 -6.33 -44.47
N PRO A 46 18.63 -7.22 -45.48
CA PRO A 46 18.76 -6.81 -46.88
C PRO A 46 17.54 -5.98 -47.30
N ARG A 47 17.79 -4.74 -47.72
CA ARG A 47 16.75 -3.79 -48.16
C ARG A 47 15.97 -4.35 -49.36
N GLN A 48 14.79 -4.91 -49.12
CA GLN A 48 13.83 -5.17 -50.20
C GLN A 48 13.26 -3.83 -50.68
N ARG A 49 13.49 -3.50 -51.96
CA ARG A 49 12.91 -2.32 -52.61
C ARG A 49 11.39 -2.44 -52.60
N ARG A 50 10.70 -1.64 -51.77
CA ARG A 50 9.26 -1.38 -51.91
C ARG A 50 9.05 -0.21 -52.87
N ASN A 51 8.10 -0.35 -53.79
CA ASN A 51 7.69 0.68 -54.74
C ASN A 51 7.12 1.92 -54.01
N PRO A 52 7.31 3.14 -54.57
CA PRO A 52 6.90 4.37 -53.91
C PRO A 52 5.37 4.53 -53.88
N ILE A 53 4.85 4.93 -52.72
CA ILE A 53 3.46 5.35 -52.49
C ILE A 53 3.35 6.86 -52.81
N PRO A 54 2.30 7.34 -53.50
CA PRO A 54 2.18 8.74 -53.90
C PRO A 54 1.98 9.69 -52.71
N SER A 55 2.67 10.84 -52.75
CA SER A 55 2.65 11.87 -51.72
C SER A 55 1.32 12.63 -51.66
N HIS A 56 0.63 12.60 -50.52
CA HIS A 56 -0.38 13.59 -50.16
C HIS A 56 0.22 14.54 -49.12
N LYS A 57 0.26 15.85 -49.41
CA LYS A 57 0.68 16.88 -48.47
C LYS A 57 -0.49 17.24 -47.53
N PRO A 58 -0.31 17.23 -46.20
CA PRO A 58 -1.29 17.82 -45.29
C PRO A 58 -1.22 19.36 -45.32
N PRO A 59 -2.32 20.08 -45.01
CA PRO A 59 -2.37 21.54 -45.00
C PRO A 59 -1.57 22.13 -43.83
N ILE A 60 -0.94 23.27 -44.10
CA ILE A 60 -0.17 24.08 -43.15
C ILE A 60 -1.15 24.86 -42.25
N TYR A 61 -1.04 24.67 -40.93
CA TYR A 61 -1.76 25.48 -39.94
C TYR A 61 -0.80 26.52 -39.34
N GLU A 62 -1.13 27.80 -39.51
CA GLU A 62 -0.41 28.93 -38.90
C GLU A 62 -0.91 29.20 -37.47
N PRO A 63 -0.02 29.36 -36.47
CA PRO A 63 -0.43 29.74 -35.12
C PRO A 63 -0.76 31.23 -35.02
N LYS A 64 -1.97 31.56 -34.52
CA LYS A 64 -2.34 32.93 -34.14
C LYS A 64 -1.66 33.33 -32.82
N LYS A 65 -0.97 34.47 -32.85
CA LYS A 65 -0.40 35.18 -31.70
C LYS A 65 -1.51 35.67 -30.76
N SER A 66 -1.38 35.43 -29.45
CA SER A 66 -2.03 36.24 -28.41
C SER A 66 -1.00 36.71 -27.39
N MET A 67 -1.14 37.99 -27.02
CA MET A 67 -0.18 38.82 -26.32
C MET A 67 0.15 38.37 -24.89
N GLY A 68 1.45 38.35 -24.57
CA GLY A 68 1.93 38.33 -23.19
C GLY A 68 1.81 39.71 -22.53
N LYS A 69 1.39 39.72 -21.27
CA LYS A 69 1.66 40.81 -20.34
C LYS A 69 2.77 40.35 -19.39
N GLU A 70 3.95 40.91 -19.57
CA GLU A 70 5.05 40.79 -18.62
C GLU A 70 4.66 41.43 -17.28
N THR A 71 4.83 40.68 -16.19
CA THR A 71 4.97 41.27 -14.85
C THR A 71 6.36 40.91 -14.34
N ALA A 72 7.14 41.96 -14.07
CA ALA A 72 8.53 41.86 -13.65
C ALA A 72 8.63 41.30 -12.22
N ARG A 73 9.30 40.14 -12.05
CA ARG A 73 9.75 39.65 -10.74
C ARG A 73 11.07 40.33 -10.34
N ARG A 74 11.09 40.96 -9.16
CA ARG A 74 12.30 41.47 -8.50
C ARG A 74 13.13 40.31 -7.93
N PRO A 75 14.47 40.40 -7.87
CA PRO A 75 15.30 39.33 -7.34
C PRO A 75 15.25 39.28 -5.80
N SER A 76 14.97 38.11 -5.23
CA SER A 76 15.17 37.83 -3.81
C SER A 76 16.64 37.47 -3.54
N LYS A 77 17.19 37.99 -2.43
CA LYS A 77 18.55 37.67 -1.95
C LYS A 77 18.53 36.36 -1.15
N PRO A 78 19.60 35.55 -1.16
CA PRO A 78 19.69 34.36 -0.31
C PRO A 78 19.86 34.77 1.15
N ARG A 79 19.03 34.24 2.05
CA ARG A 79 19.23 34.33 3.51
C ARG A 79 19.91 33.05 3.99
N LYS A 80 20.96 33.23 4.79
CA LYS A 80 21.75 32.14 5.39
C LYS A 80 20.88 31.38 6.41
N LYS A 81 20.77 30.06 6.23
CA LYS A 81 20.24 29.10 7.21
C LYS A 81 21.17 29.13 8.42
N GLN A 82 20.65 29.51 9.59
CA GLN A 82 21.35 29.41 10.86
C GLN A 82 20.62 28.33 11.66
N SER A 83 21.17 27.11 11.64
CA SER A 83 20.61 25.99 12.40
C SER A 83 20.90 26.18 13.89
N ASN A 84 19.85 26.23 14.70
CA ASN A 84 19.95 26.28 16.16
C ASN A 84 20.18 24.87 16.72
N ILE A 85 21.40 24.36 16.58
CA ILE A 85 21.89 23.04 17.03
C ILE A 85 21.75 22.82 18.56
N LYS A 86 21.42 23.85 19.34
CA LYS A 86 21.33 23.77 20.81
C LYS A 86 19.98 23.27 21.33
N GLY A 87 18.90 23.38 20.55
CA GLY A 87 17.58 22.85 20.94
C GLY A 87 17.48 21.32 20.80
N LEU A 88 18.08 20.79 19.73
CA LEU A 88 18.04 19.37 19.37
C LEU A 88 18.80 18.46 20.36
N MET A 89 19.94 18.92 20.88
CA MET A 89 20.74 18.13 21.83
C MET A 89 20.13 18.05 23.23
N ILE A 90 19.32 19.03 23.64
CA ILE A 90 18.72 19.06 24.98
C ILE A 90 17.50 18.12 25.03
N LEU A 91 16.69 18.07 23.96
CA LEU A 91 15.52 17.20 23.89
C LEU A 91 15.89 15.72 23.70
N GLY A 92 16.89 15.42 22.86
CA GLY A 92 17.43 14.06 22.70
C GLY A 92 18.07 13.51 23.98
N ALA A 93 18.75 14.37 24.77
CA ALA A 93 19.32 13.97 26.05
C ALA A 93 18.26 13.70 27.14
N LEU A 94 17.12 14.42 27.12
CA LEU A 94 16.00 14.22 28.04
C LEU A 94 15.24 12.91 27.76
N ILE A 95 15.08 12.55 26.49
CA ILE A 95 14.45 11.27 26.09
C ILE A 95 15.36 10.09 26.44
N LEU A 96 16.68 10.19 26.21
CA LEU A 96 17.65 9.15 26.59
C LEU A 96 17.75 8.96 28.11
N THR A 97 17.64 10.03 28.90
CA THR A 97 17.62 9.92 30.38
C THR A 97 16.33 9.31 30.90
N ALA A 98 15.17 9.62 30.30
CA ALA A 98 13.91 8.98 30.66
C ALA A 98 13.94 7.45 30.38
N VAL A 99 14.49 7.05 29.22
CA VAL A 99 14.63 5.63 28.85
C VAL A 99 15.64 4.90 29.75
N ALA A 100 16.77 5.53 30.11
CA ALA A 100 17.75 4.92 31.01
C ALA A 100 17.20 4.71 32.44
N ILE A 101 16.34 5.61 32.93
CA ILE A 101 15.66 5.46 34.23
C ILE A 101 14.67 4.28 34.17
N ILE A 102 13.93 4.13 33.07
CA ILE A 102 13.00 3.01 32.87
C ILE A 102 13.75 1.67 32.81
N VAL A 103 14.87 1.60 32.10
CA VAL A 103 15.73 0.40 32.05
C VAL A 103 16.34 0.08 33.41
N GLY A 104 16.76 1.10 34.17
CA GLY A 104 17.26 0.93 35.54
C GLY A 104 16.21 0.35 36.49
N ILE A 105 14.96 0.80 36.39
CA ILE A 105 13.83 0.28 37.17
C ILE A 105 13.53 -1.18 36.80
N ILE A 106 13.58 -1.53 35.51
CA ILE A 106 13.40 -2.91 35.03
C ILE A 106 14.52 -3.82 35.54
N LEU A 107 15.77 -3.36 35.54
CA LEU A 107 16.91 -4.14 36.04
C LEU A 107 16.87 -4.34 37.56
N ILE A 108 16.35 -3.37 38.32
CA ILE A 108 16.11 -3.51 39.77
C ILE A 108 15.00 -4.53 40.04
N ILE A 109 13.91 -4.50 39.26
CA ILE A 109 12.80 -5.47 39.38
C ILE A 109 13.27 -6.89 39.04
N VAL A 110 14.13 -7.06 38.02
CA VAL A 110 14.72 -8.36 37.65
C VAL A 110 15.79 -8.80 38.66
N GLY A 111 16.52 -7.86 39.27
CA GLY A 111 17.51 -8.13 40.31
C GLY A 111 16.89 -8.64 41.62
N ILE A 112 15.70 -8.15 41.99
CA ILE A 112 14.95 -8.58 43.18
C ILE A 112 14.37 -10.01 43.01
N ILE A 113 14.30 -10.55 41.80
CA ILE A 113 13.84 -11.92 41.50
C ILE A 113 15.01 -12.94 41.58
N LYS A 114 16.25 -12.49 41.77
CA LYS A 114 17.45 -13.36 41.85
C LYS A 114 18.16 -13.24 43.19
N GLU A 115 17.51 -13.67 44.27
CA GLU A 115 18.19 -14.10 45.49
C GLU A 115 17.54 -15.38 46.00
N ASP A 116 18.22 -16.51 45.80
CA ASP A 116 18.25 -17.62 46.77
C ASP A 116 19.62 -18.31 46.65
N GLU A 117 20.27 -18.44 47.81
CA GLU A 117 21.67 -18.82 48.05
C GLU A 117 21.95 -20.34 47.91
N GLU A 118 23.18 -20.59 47.43
CA GLU A 118 24.16 -21.67 47.63
C GLU A 118 23.76 -23.06 48.21
N VAL A 119 24.32 -24.14 47.62
CA VAL A 119 25.33 -25.03 48.26
C VAL A 119 25.96 -26.02 47.25
N SER A 120 27.26 -26.30 47.48
CA SER A 120 28.33 -27.04 46.78
C SER A 120 28.07 -28.42 46.12
N LEU A 121 28.87 -28.72 45.08
CA LEU A 121 29.13 -30.05 44.48
C LEU A 121 30.23 -30.83 45.25
N PRO A 122 30.21 -32.19 45.24
CA PRO A 122 31.19 -32.88 44.39
C PRO A 122 30.78 -34.27 43.79
N GLU A 123 31.47 -34.59 42.67
CA GLU A 123 31.97 -35.88 42.12
C GLU A 123 31.09 -37.16 41.92
N THR A 124 31.09 -37.58 40.64
CA THR A 124 31.24 -38.96 40.09
C THR A 124 30.19 -40.04 40.37
N GLU A 125 29.44 -40.48 39.35
CA GLU A 125 29.53 -41.84 38.77
C GLU A 125 28.59 -42.01 37.56
N ILE A 126 29.10 -42.73 36.56
CA ILE A 126 28.44 -43.04 35.27
C ILE A 126 27.37 -44.11 35.51
N ILE A 127 26.10 -43.80 35.21
CA ILE A 127 25.07 -44.83 35.00
C ILE A 127 24.37 -44.53 33.68
N THR A 128 24.67 -45.38 32.70
CA THR A 128 23.94 -45.52 31.45
C THR A 128 22.53 -46.03 31.76
N THR A 129 21.50 -45.22 31.57
CA THR A 129 20.13 -45.71 31.40
C THR A 129 19.42 -44.83 30.38
N THR A 130 19.16 -45.46 29.25
CA THR A 130 18.37 -44.97 28.14
C THR A 130 16.92 -44.80 28.60
N GLU A 131 16.58 -43.65 29.19
CA GLU A 131 15.19 -43.23 29.36
C GLU A 131 14.81 -42.32 28.20
N GLN A 132 13.93 -42.85 27.35
CA GLN A 132 13.13 -42.09 26.41
C GLN A 132 12.40 -40.99 27.18
N LEU A 133 12.92 -39.76 27.11
CA LEU A 133 12.12 -38.58 27.37
C LEU A 133 11.14 -38.46 26.21
N VAL A 134 9.98 -39.10 26.42
CA VAL A 134 8.72 -38.71 25.83
C VAL A 134 8.62 -37.21 26.04
N PHE A 135 8.95 -36.45 24.99
CA PHE A 135 8.51 -35.08 24.90
C PHE A 135 7.00 -35.18 24.96
N ASP A 136 6.40 -34.68 26.05
CA ASP A 136 4.99 -34.37 26.07
C ASP A 136 4.78 -33.36 24.95
N THR A 137 4.49 -33.89 23.77
CA THR A 137 3.87 -33.17 22.68
C THR A 137 2.54 -32.72 23.24
N GLN A 138 2.52 -31.56 23.89
CA GLN A 138 1.31 -30.78 23.96
C GLN A 138 0.88 -30.57 22.50
N PRO A 139 -0.24 -31.17 22.07
CA PRO A 139 -0.80 -30.95 20.75
C PRO A 139 -1.28 -29.49 20.64
N MET A 140 -1.56 -29.03 19.42
CA MET A 140 -2.43 -27.87 19.21
C MET A 140 -3.64 -27.96 20.16
N THR A 141 -3.71 -27.03 21.11
CA THR A 141 -4.82 -26.93 22.08
C THR A 141 -5.49 -25.57 21.95
N ASP A 142 -5.65 -25.06 20.73
CA ASP A 142 -6.81 -24.21 20.48
C ASP A 142 -8.02 -25.07 20.87
N SER A 143 -8.82 -24.59 21.81
CA SER A 143 -10.11 -25.19 22.08
C SER A 143 -10.89 -25.29 20.76
N VAL A 144 -11.77 -26.29 20.64
CA VAL A 144 -12.64 -26.43 19.46
C VAL A 144 -13.34 -25.10 19.15
N GLN A 145 -13.70 -24.35 20.19
CA GLN A 145 -14.33 -23.05 20.12
C GLN A 145 -13.42 -21.96 19.53
N GLU A 146 -12.13 -21.90 19.89
CA GLU A 146 -11.18 -20.94 19.31
C GLU A 146 -10.92 -21.25 17.83
N LEU A 147 -10.79 -22.53 17.47
CA LEU A 147 -10.64 -22.94 16.08
C LEU A 147 -11.87 -22.56 15.24
N ILE A 148 -13.07 -22.84 15.76
CA ILE A 148 -14.33 -22.45 15.10
C ILE A 148 -14.45 -20.93 15.00
N ALA A 149 -14.09 -20.17 16.04
CA ALA A 149 -14.13 -18.70 16.00
C ALA A 149 -13.21 -18.12 14.92
N ARG A 150 -12.01 -18.69 14.73
CA ARG A 150 -11.11 -18.31 13.64
C ARG A 150 -11.68 -18.69 12.27
N ALA A 151 -12.32 -19.85 12.15
CA ALA A 151 -12.99 -20.26 10.91
C ALA A 151 -14.22 -19.38 10.61
N ASP A 152 -14.96 -18.95 11.63
CA ASP A 152 -16.09 -18.04 11.51
C ASP A 152 -15.63 -16.65 11.02
N ALA A 153 -14.46 -16.18 11.46
CA ALA A 153 -13.87 -14.94 10.96
C ALA A 153 -13.55 -15.01 9.46
N LEU A 154 -13.02 -16.14 8.97
CA LEU A 154 -12.79 -16.37 7.53
C LEU A 154 -14.12 -16.43 6.76
N ALA A 155 -15.08 -17.21 7.27
CA ALA A 155 -16.41 -17.38 6.66
C ALA A 155 -17.20 -16.06 6.60
N ALA A 156 -17.02 -15.16 7.57
CA ALA A 156 -17.63 -13.83 7.57
C ALA A 156 -17.15 -12.94 6.41
N SER A 157 -15.96 -13.23 5.85
CA SER A 157 -15.38 -12.59 4.67
C SER A 157 -15.55 -13.42 3.38
N TYR A 158 -16.49 -14.36 3.37
CA TYR A 158 -16.78 -15.29 2.27
C TYR A 158 -15.70 -16.36 1.99
N ASP A 159 -14.61 -16.41 2.77
CA ASP A 159 -13.57 -17.43 2.62
C ASP A 159 -14.00 -18.76 3.28
N TYR A 160 -15.03 -19.36 2.72
CA TYR A 160 -15.55 -20.65 3.19
C TYR A 160 -14.56 -21.79 2.97
N ASP A 161 -13.72 -21.71 1.94
CA ASP A 161 -12.69 -22.73 1.68
C ASP A 161 -11.57 -22.66 2.71
N GLY A 162 -11.09 -21.46 3.05
CA GLY A 162 -10.16 -21.24 4.15
C GLY A 162 -10.75 -21.66 5.49
N ALA A 163 -12.01 -21.32 5.77
CA ALA A 163 -12.71 -21.74 6.98
C ALA A 163 -12.80 -23.28 7.10
N LEU A 164 -13.19 -23.97 6.02
CA LEU A 164 -13.26 -25.43 5.97
C LEU A 164 -11.88 -26.09 6.07
N ALA A 165 -10.85 -25.49 5.47
CA ALA A 165 -9.47 -25.96 5.58
C ALA A 165 -8.97 -25.84 7.03
N LEU A 166 -9.19 -24.70 7.67
CA LEU A 166 -8.78 -24.44 9.04
C LEU A 166 -9.41 -25.43 10.03
N LEU A 167 -10.69 -25.79 9.86
CA LEU A 167 -11.34 -26.79 10.71
C LEU A 167 -10.68 -28.19 10.64
N ARG A 168 -9.99 -28.52 9.53
CA ARG A 168 -9.27 -29.79 9.39
C ARG A 168 -7.98 -29.83 10.20
N ASP A 169 -7.45 -28.67 10.61
CA ASP A 169 -6.24 -28.57 11.44
C ASP A 169 -6.45 -29.09 12.87
N TYR A 170 -7.72 -29.33 13.27
CA TYR A 170 -8.05 -30.09 14.50
C TYR A 170 -7.48 -31.51 14.50
N GLY A 171 -7.10 -32.05 13.33
CA GLY A 171 -6.50 -33.37 13.18
C GLY A 171 -7.52 -34.46 12.82
N PRO A 172 -7.12 -35.74 12.84
CA PRO A 172 -7.86 -36.84 12.18
C PRO A 172 -9.28 -37.07 12.73
N ASN A 173 -9.60 -36.57 13.92
CA ASN A 173 -10.90 -36.71 14.56
C ASN A 173 -11.85 -35.52 14.33
N TYR A 174 -11.49 -34.54 13.47
CA TYR A 174 -12.34 -33.37 13.23
C TYR A 174 -13.76 -33.75 12.80
N ALA A 175 -13.88 -34.80 11.98
CA ALA A 175 -15.17 -35.32 11.49
C ALA A 175 -15.99 -36.07 12.57
N GLN A 176 -15.43 -36.29 13.76
CA GLN A 176 -16.13 -36.90 14.91
C GLN A 176 -16.55 -35.86 15.94
N ASN A 177 -16.06 -34.62 15.83
CA ASN A 177 -16.43 -33.54 16.73
C ASN A 177 -17.72 -32.86 16.23
N ALA A 178 -18.78 -32.90 17.03
CA ALA A 178 -20.10 -32.40 16.65
C ALA A 178 -20.11 -30.89 16.32
N ASP A 179 -19.39 -30.08 17.09
CA ASP A 179 -19.34 -28.62 16.88
C ASP A 179 -18.62 -28.29 15.56
N ILE A 180 -17.54 -29.00 15.25
CA ILE A 180 -16.81 -28.85 13.98
C ILE A 180 -17.70 -29.27 12.81
N VAL A 181 -18.36 -30.43 12.90
CA VAL A 181 -19.27 -30.92 11.84
C VAL A 181 -20.40 -29.91 11.60
N GLN A 182 -21.00 -29.35 12.65
CA GLN A 182 -22.03 -28.31 12.52
C GLN A 182 -21.48 -27.05 11.83
N ALA A 183 -20.28 -26.60 12.17
CA ALA A 183 -19.64 -25.47 11.50
C ALA A 183 -19.36 -25.76 10.02
N GLN A 184 -18.92 -26.98 9.68
CA GLN A 184 -18.69 -27.39 8.28
C GLN A 184 -19.99 -27.38 7.47
N GLU A 185 -21.07 -27.93 8.00
CA GLU A 185 -22.39 -27.92 7.35
C GLU A 185 -22.86 -26.48 7.08
N ARG A 186 -22.73 -25.59 8.07
CA ARG A 186 -23.04 -24.16 7.93
C ARG A 186 -22.24 -23.50 6.79
N TYR A 187 -20.93 -23.71 6.74
CA TYR A 187 -20.08 -23.09 5.71
C TYR A 187 -20.38 -23.64 4.31
N LEU A 188 -20.64 -24.96 4.19
CA LEU A 188 -21.02 -25.56 2.92
C LEU A 188 -22.38 -25.05 2.42
N GLU A 189 -23.36 -24.89 3.33
CA GLU A 189 -24.65 -24.31 2.99
C GLU A 189 -24.51 -22.87 2.49
N LEU A 190 -23.81 -22.00 3.25
CA LEU A 190 -23.54 -20.63 2.84
C LEU A 190 -22.80 -20.54 1.50
N LYS A 191 -21.81 -21.41 1.28
CA LYS A 191 -21.06 -21.48 0.01
C LYS A 191 -21.95 -21.82 -1.18
N THR A 192 -22.98 -22.65 -1.00
CA THR A 192 -23.91 -22.99 -2.09
C THR A 192 -24.79 -21.82 -2.53
N GLY A 193 -24.94 -20.80 -1.69
CA GLY A 193 -25.69 -19.58 -2.00
C GLY A 193 -24.91 -18.52 -2.77
N LEU A 194 -23.61 -18.73 -3.05
CA LEU A 194 -22.81 -17.76 -3.78
C LEU A 194 -23.02 -17.86 -5.30
N VAL A 195 -23.02 -16.69 -5.94
CA VAL A 195 -23.13 -16.51 -7.39
C VAL A 195 -21.80 -15.97 -7.92
N ARG A 196 -21.31 -16.56 -9.00
CA ARG A 196 -20.10 -16.08 -9.68
C ARG A 196 -20.39 -14.73 -10.33
N TRP A 197 -19.54 -13.74 -10.10
CA TRP A 197 -19.56 -12.50 -10.85
C TRP A 197 -19.11 -12.77 -12.29
N GLU A 198 -20.00 -12.55 -13.26
CA GLU A 198 -19.80 -13.03 -14.63
C GLU A 198 -18.71 -12.28 -15.39
N ASP A 199 -18.59 -10.97 -15.19
CA ASP A 199 -17.69 -10.11 -15.98
C ASP A 199 -16.88 -9.17 -15.09
N THR A 200 -15.63 -9.55 -14.81
CA THR A 200 -14.72 -8.73 -14.00
C THR A 200 -14.34 -7.40 -14.65
N THR A 201 -14.65 -7.20 -15.95
CA THR A 201 -14.37 -5.94 -16.64
C THR A 201 -15.37 -4.81 -16.32
N THR A 202 -16.46 -5.16 -15.63
CA THR A 202 -17.50 -4.22 -15.17
C THR A 202 -17.27 -3.73 -13.74
N ILE A 203 -16.21 -4.18 -13.07
CA ILE A 203 -15.94 -3.87 -11.67
C ILE A 203 -15.44 -2.42 -11.55
N PRO A 204 -16.13 -1.55 -10.78
CA PRO A 204 -15.72 -0.18 -10.56
C PRO A 204 -14.49 -0.09 -9.65
N HIS A 205 -13.70 0.97 -9.83
CA HIS A 205 -12.53 1.26 -9.01
C HIS A 205 -12.56 2.71 -8.55
N LEU A 206 -12.65 2.94 -7.23
CA LEU A 206 -12.52 4.27 -6.62
C LEU A 206 -11.11 4.50 -6.09
N ALA A 207 -10.57 5.68 -6.35
CA ALA A 207 -9.28 6.11 -5.87
C ALA A 207 -9.41 7.32 -4.93
N PHE A 208 -8.62 7.32 -3.87
CA PHE A 208 -8.57 8.40 -2.88
C PHE A 208 -7.15 8.95 -2.77
N ARG A 209 -7.02 10.11 -2.12
CA ARG A 209 -5.73 10.66 -1.68
C ARG A 209 -5.71 10.71 -0.15
N ALA A 210 -4.74 11.42 0.42
CA ALA A 210 -4.76 11.71 1.84
C ALA A 210 -6.06 12.40 2.27
N LEU A 211 -6.48 12.09 3.50
CA LEU A 211 -7.74 12.57 4.05
C LEU A 211 -7.50 13.78 4.95
N VAL A 212 -8.31 14.82 4.78
CA VAL A 212 -8.36 15.97 5.69
C VAL A 212 -8.99 15.53 7.01
N VAL A 213 -8.23 15.64 8.11
CA VAL A 213 -8.70 15.33 9.46
C VAL A 213 -9.36 16.56 10.09
N ASP A 214 -8.73 17.72 9.96
CA ASP A 214 -9.23 19.00 10.48
C ASP A 214 -9.48 20.00 9.33
N PRO A 215 -10.73 20.11 8.85
CA PRO A 215 -11.11 21.06 7.82
C PRO A 215 -10.80 22.52 8.16
N ASN A 216 -10.79 22.91 9.45
CA ASN A 216 -10.52 24.30 9.81
C ASN A 216 -9.06 24.69 9.58
N ARG A 217 -8.13 23.74 9.70
CA ARG A 217 -6.72 23.93 9.35
C ARG A 217 -6.51 23.80 7.85
N ALA A 218 -7.05 22.75 7.24
CA ALA A 218 -6.86 22.49 5.81
C ALA A 218 -7.50 23.54 4.89
N PHE A 219 -8.54 24.25 5.33
CA PHE A 219 -9.27 25.25 4.53
C PHE A 219 -9.18 26.66 5.12
N ASP A 220 -8.08 26.97 5.82
CA ASP A 220 -7.87 28.25 6.53
C ASP A 220 -7.57 29.46 5.62
N GLY A 221 -7.33 29.21 4.33
CA GLY A 221 -7.06 30.24 3.32
C GLY A 221 -5.58 30.48 3.04
N ASP A 222 -4.70 29.59 3.49
CA ASP A 222 -3.30 29.54 3.10
C ASP A 222 -3.08 29.20 1.60
N GLU A 223 -1.82 28.99 1.20
CA GLU A 223 -1.51 28.70 -0.20
C GLU A 223 -1.95 27.31 -0.67
N ASN A 224 -2.12 26.35 0.25
CA ASN A 224 -2.53 24.98 -0.06
C ASN A 224 -4.04 24.76 0.04
N ALA A 225 -4.80 25.60 0.75
CA ALA A 225 -6.22 25.42 1.04
C ALA A 225 -7.08 25.19 -0.21
N THR A 226 -6.80 25.94 -1.29
CA THR A 226 -7.49 25.74 -2.58
C THR A 226 -7.15 24.40 -3.21
N HIS A 227 -5.90 23.96 -3.09
CA HIS A 227 -5.47 22.65 -3.56
C HIS A 227 -6.19 21.54 -2.77
N TYR A 228 -6.15 21.57 -1.44
CA TYR A 228 -6.81 20.57 -0.59
C TYR A 228 -8.31 20.49 -0.82
N ASN A 229 -9.00 21.63 -0.89
CA ASN A 229 -10.44 21.64 -1.13
C ASN A 229 -10.78 20.97 -2.46
N LYS A 230 -9.92 21.12 -3.48
CA LYS A 230 -10.11 20.50 -4.79
C LYS A 230 -9.78 19.02 -4.79
N THR A 231 -8.63 18.61 -4.24
CA THR A 231 -7.99 17.32 -4.55
C THR A 231 -8.12 16.26 -3.46
N MET A 232 -8.55 16.64 -2.26
CA MET A 232 -8.63 15.76 -1.09
C MET A 232 -10.06 15.56 -0.62
N THR A 233 -10.32 14.43 0.01
CA THR A 233 -11.57 14.12 0.75
C THR A 233 -11.35 14.33 2.25
N THR A 234 -12.41 14.61 3.01
CA THR A 234 -12.31 14.63 4.47
C THR A 234 -12.48 13.23 5.06
N VAL A 235 -12.05 13.03 6.31
CA VAL A 235 -12.33 11.79 7.07
C VAL A 235 -13.83 11.50 7.13
N ASN A 236 -14.67 12.53 7.32
CA ASN A 236 -16.13 12.38 7.40
C ASN A 236 -16.72 11.91 6.06
N GLU A 237 -16.27 12.51 4.96
CA GLU A 237 -16.68 12.10 3.61
C GLU A 237 -16.30 10.65 3.34
N PHE A 238 -15.06 10.26 3.63
CA PHE A 238 -14.61 8.91 3.39
C PHE A 238 -15.41 7.88 4.19
N ARG A 239 -15.66 8.14 5.48
CA ARG A 239 -16.51 7.27 6.32
C ARG A 239 -17.94 7.18 5.79
N GLY A 240 -18.53 8.31 5.37
CA GLY A 240 -19.86 8.34 4.75
C GLY A 240 -19.93 7.57 3.45
N ILE A 241 -18.86 7.63 2.63
CA ILE A 241 -18.74 6.87 1.39
C ILE A 241 -18.66 5.37 1.68
N LEU A 242 -17.80 4.93 2.60
CA LEU A 242 -17.71 3.51 2.99
C LEU A 242 -19.07 2.98 3.46
N GLN A 243 -19.79 3.73 4.28
CA GLN A 243 -21.12 3.34 4.74
C GLN A 243 -22.11 3.19 3.58
N GLN A 244 -22.17 4.16 2.67
CA GLN A 244 -23.08 4.07 1.52
C GLN A 244 -22.70 2.94 0.56
N LEU A 245 -21.41 2.70 0.34
CA LEU A 245 -20.96 1.56 -0.46
C LEU A 245 -21.44 0.23 0.16
N TYR A 246 -21.29 0.08 1.48
CA TYR A 246 -21.78 -1.09 2.20
C TYR A 246 -23.30 -1.25 2.11
N ASP A 247 -24.04 -0.18 2.40
CA ASP A 247 -25.52 -0.16 2.35
C ASP A 247 -26.05 -0.45 0.93
N ASN A 248 -25.32 0.00 -0.10
CA ASN A 248 -25.62 -0.24 -1.51
C ASN A 248 -25.13 -1.62 -2.00
N GLY A 249 -24.66 -2.49 -1.10
CA GLY A 249 -24.32 -3.88 -1.38
C GLY A 249 -22.95 -4.09 -2.01
N TYR A 250 -22.04 -3.11 -1.95
CA TYR A 250 -20.67 -3.30 -2.46
C TYR A 250 -19.81 -4.13 -1.51
N VAL A 251 -18.90 -4.90 -2.09
CA VAL A 251 -17.90 -5.73 -1.41
C VAL A 251 -16.54 -5.39 -2.02
N LEU A 252 -15.59 -5.02 -1.18
CA LEU A 252 -14.21 -4.76 -1.55
C LEU A 252 -13.52 -6.06 -1.97
N VAL A 253 -13.01 -6.07 -3.20
CA VAL A 253 -12.15 -7.13 -3.75
C VAL A 253 -10.76 -6.57 -4.03
N SER A 254 -9.75 -7.44 -4.06
CA SER A 254 -8.41 -7.06 -4.49
C SER A 254 -8.41 -6.77 -5.99
N LEU A 255 -7.55 -5.84 -6.45
CA LEU A 255 -7.29 -5.65 -7.87
C LEU A 255 -6.87 -6.97 -8.55
N ARG A 256 -6.17 -7.83 -7.81
CA ARG A 256 -5.70 -9.13 -8.31
C ARG A 256 -6.84 -10.13 -8.50
N ASP A 257 -7.95 -9.99 -7.78
CA ASP A 257 -9.12 -10.88 -7.91
C ASP A 257 -9.86 -10.69 -9.24
N LEU A 258 -9.61 -9.59 -9.96
CA LEU A 258 -10.17 -9.37 -11.29
C LEU A 258 -9.63 -10.37 -12.32
N THR A 259 -8.48 -11.00 -12.02
CA THR A 259 -7.84 -11.96 -12.92
C THR A 259 -7.47 -13.24 -12.20
N LYS A 260 -7.30 -14.31 -12.96
CA LYS A 260 -6.58 -15.50 -12.53
C LYS A 260 -5.44 -15.78 -13.50
N ASN A 261 -4.29 -16.18 -12.97
CA ASN A 261 -3.18 -16.62 -13.78
C ASN A 261 -3.35 -18.11 -14.09
N THR A 262 -3.63 -18.44 -15.35
CA THR A 262 -3.81 -19.83 -15.81
C THR A 262 -2.56 -20.42 -16.46
N ALA A 263 -1.44 -19.71 -16.43
CA ALA A 263 -0.20 -20.16 -17.04
C ALA A 263 0.81 -20.78 -16.07
N THR A 264 1.83 -21.40 -16.66
CA THR A 264 3.09 -21.80 -16.02
C THR A 264 3.96 -20.57 -15.71
N ASP A 265 4.91 -20.72 -14.78
CA ASP A 265 5.79 -19.64 -14.27
C ASP A 265 6.43 -18.75 -15.36
N ASP A 266 6.66 -19.27 -16.56
CA ASP A 266 7.38 -18.57 -17.64
C ASP A 266 6.50 -17.70 -18.59
N GLN A 267 5.16 -17.82 -18.57
CA GLN A 267 4.28 -17.13 -19.55
C GLN A 267 2.90 -16.75 -18.96
N PRO A 268 2.79 -15.78 -18.04
CA PRO A 268 1.53 -15.47 -17.35
C PRO A 268 0.37 -15.27 -18.35
N MET A 269 -0.73 -16.01 -18.13
CA MET A 269 -1.96 -15.95 -18.91
C MET A 269 -3.08 -15.47 -18.01
N PHE A 270 -3.52 -14.24 -18.22
CA PHE A 270 -4.60 -13.61 -17.45
C PHE A 270 -5.94 -13.96 -18.08
N GLU A 271 -6.79 -14.59 -17.29
CA GLU A 271 -8.20 -14.81 -17.55
C GLU A 271 -9.04 -14.05 -16.52
N GLN A 272 -10.36 -13.95 -16.73
CA GLN A 272 -11.23 -13.36 -15.73
C GLN A 272 -11.16 -14.16 -14.43
N GLY A 273 -10.97 -13.43 -13.33
CA GLY A 273 -10.95 -14.01 -11.99
C GLY A 273 -12.29 -14.60 -11.60
N ASP A 274 -12.25 -15.45 -10.57
CA ASP A 274 -13.42 -16.16 -10.07
C ASP A 274 -13.84 -15.54 -8.73
N ILE A 275 -14.70 -14.53 -8.80
CA ILE A 275 -15.28 -13.85 -7.64
C ILE A 275 -16.67 -14.42 -7.38
N TYR A 276 -16.93 -14.91 -6.17
CA TYR A 276 -18.22 -15.48 -5.79
C TYR A 276 -18.83 -14.69 -4.63
N LEU A 277 -19.99 -14.08 -4.84
CA LEU A 277 -20.66 -13.25 -3.84
C LEU A 277 -22.11 -13.70 -3.63
N PRO A 278 -22.71 -13.43 -2.47
CA PRO A 278 -24.15 -13.62 -2.30
C PRO A 278 -24.96 -12.83 -3.33
N ASP A 279 -26.16 -13.30 -3.66
CA ASP A 279 -27.06 -12.58 -4.55
C ASP A 279 -27.30 -11.14 -4.09
N GLY A 280 -27.25 -10.20 -5.02
CA GLY A 280 -27.38 -8.75 -4.76
C GLY A 280 -26.11 -8.03 -4.29
N LYS A 281 -25.05 -8.73 -3.88
CA LYS A 281 -23.75 -8.10 -3.55
C LYS A 281 -22.93 -7.85 -4.84
N LYS A 282 -22.15 -6.76 -4.86
CA LYS A 282 -21.39 -6.30 -6.04
C LYS A 282 -19.92 -6.07 -5.70
N PRO A 283 -18.96 -6.53 -6.49
CA PRO A 283 -17.55 -6.26 -6.24
C PRO A 283 -17.17 -4.79 -6.55
N LEU A 284 -16.13 -4.31 -5.88
CA LEU A 284 -15.58 -2.96 -5.96
C LEU A 284 -14.08 -3.00 -5.66
N VAL A 285 -13.28 -2.19 -6.34
CA VAL A 285 -11.85 -2.01 -6.02
C VAL A 285 -11.62 -0.62 -5.40
N LEU A 286 -10.77 -0.56 -4.38
CA LEU A 286 -10.30 0.68 -3.78
C LEU A 286 -8.78 0.84 -3.95
N SER A 287 -8.34 2.07 -4.17
CA SER A 287 -6.92 2.45 -4.06
C SER A 287 -6.72 3.79 -3.39
N GLN A 288 -5.52 4.01 -2.87
CA GLN A 288 -5.03 5.32 -2.43
C GLN A 288 -3.82 5.71 -3.29
N GLU A 289 -3.89 6.88 -3.89
CA GLU A 289 -2.74 7.52 -4.55
C GLU A 289 -1.90 8.26 -3.53
N ASP A 290 -0.59 8.29 -3.78
CA ASP A 290 0.33 9.12 -3.01
C ASP A 290 0.17 8.88 -1.50
N ALA A 291 0.17 7.59 -1.10
CA ALA A 291 0.03 7.14 0.30
C ALA A 291 1.26 7.48 1.16
N ASN A 292 2.03 8.48 0.73
CA ASN A 292 3.10 9.15 1.43
C ASN A 292 2.49 10.21 2.37
N PHE A 293 3.17 10.47 3.48
CA PHE A 293 2.79 11.50 4.44
C PHE A 293 3.65 12.74 4.17
N ASP A 294 3.38 13.41 3.04
CA ASP A 294 4.23 14.49 2.55
C ASP A 294 4.27 15.67 3.53
N THR A 295 5.46 16.22 3.71
CA THR A 295 5.82 17.30 4.64
C THR A 295 4.94 18.54 4.48
N TYR A 296 4.63 18.96 3.24
CA TYR A 296 3.79 20.14 3.00
C TYR A 296 2.39 20.09 3.62
N ARG A 297 1.92 18.93 4.10
CA ARG A 297 0.63 18.74 4.79
C ARG A 297 0.73 18.72 6.32
N ILE A 298 1.94 18.47 6.84
CA ILE A 298 2.14 18.07 8.24
C ILE A 298 3.16 18.95 8.97
N ASP A 299 4.05 19.60 8.23
CA ASP A 299 5.09 20.52 8.70
C ASP A 299 4.57 21.96 8.68
N GLY A 300 4.93 22.72 9.70
CA GLY A 300 4.56 24.10 9.86
C GLY A 300 5.48 25.07 9.11
N PRO A 301 5.32 26.38 9.34
CA PRO A 301 6.11 27.42 8.66
C PRO A 301 7.60 27.44 9.00
N ASP A 302 8.07 26.63 9.96
CA ASP A 302 9.48 26.57 10.33
C ASP A 302 10.33 25.69 9.39
N ASP A 303 9.68 24.87 8.55
CA ASP A 303 10.24 24.10 7.43
C ASP A 303 11.38 23.17 7.90
N ASP A 304 11.16 22.53 9.06
CA ASP A 304 12.09 21.56 9.64
C ASP A 304 11.85 20.11 9.16
N LEU A 305 10.81 19.93 8.33
CA LEU A 305 10.37 18.69 7.71
C LEU A 305 9.79 17.67 8.70
N LEU A 306 9.40 18.12 9.90
CA LEU A 306 8.78 17.30 10.92
C LEU A 306 7.31 17.69 11.11
N ALA A 307 6.49 16.71 11.48
CA ALA A 307 5.10 16.97 11.76
C ALA A 307 4.92 17.79 13.04
N ASP A 308 4.08 18.82 13.01
CA ASP A 308 3.81 19.68 14.16
C ASP A 308 2.35 20.20 14.25
N ALA A 309 2.12 21.08 15.22
CA ALA A 309 0.81 21.67 15.50
C ALA A 309 0.40 22.76 14.48
N GLU A 310 1.35 23.29 13.71
CA GLU A 310 1.18 24.34 12.72
C GLU A 310 1.00 23.79 11.29
N GLY A 311 1.07 22.47 11.07
CA GLY A 311 0.69 21.85 9.79
C GLY A 311 -0.82 21.96 9.44
N ASP A 312 -1.25 21.31 8.37
CA ASP A 312 -2.56 21.57 7.73
C ASP A 312 -3.68 20.61 8.15
N GLY A 313 -3.52 19.91 9.27
CA GLY A 313 -4.59 19.07 9.82
C GLY A 313 -4.77 17.71 9.12
N PHE A 314 -3.66 17.07 8.72
CA PHE A 314 -3.62 15.70 8.20
C PHE A 314 -2.97 14.74 9.22
N ALA A 315 -3.30 13.45 9.13
CA ALA A 315 -2.49 12.42 9.80
C ALA A 315 -1.05 12.47 9.27
N CYS A 316 -0.07 12.15 10.11
CA CYS A 316 1.36 12.38 9.82
C CYS A 316 2.22 11.11 9.80
N GLN A 317 1.71 9.98 10.26
CA GLN A 317 2.46 8.71 10.21
C GLN A 317 1.52 7.51 10.35
N LEU A 318 1.83 6.40 9.70
CA LEU A 318 1.20 5.10 9.91
C LEU A 318 2.15 4.20 10.71
N LEU A 319 1.65 3.55 11.76
CA LEU A 319 2.43 2.73 12.69
C LEU A 319 1.71 1.42 13.01
N VAL A 320 2.43 0.52 13.67
CA VAL A 320 1.87 -0.66 14.32
C VAL A 320 1.90 -0.44 15.82
N ASN A 321 0.76 -0.57 16.49
CA ASN A 321 0.64 -0.38 17.94
C ASN A 321 1.12 -1.62 18.73
N GLU A 322 1.07 -1.55 20.06
CA GLU A 322 1.49 -2.64 20.95
C GLU A 322 0.68 -3.94 20.78
N ASN A 323 -0.53 -3.85 20.23
CA ASN A 323 -1.39 -5.00 19.92
C ASN A 323 -1.11 -5.61 18.54
N GLY A 324 -0.16 -5.06 17.78
CA GLY A 324 0.11 -5.50 16.40
C GLY A 324 -0.85 -4.93 15.36
N GLU A 325 -1.68 -3.95 15.72
CA GLU A 325 -2.68 -3.35 14.82
C GLU A 325 -2.18 -2.04 14.20
N LEU A 326 -2.64 -1.74 12.99
CA LEU A 326 -2.35 -0.49 12.31
C LEU A 326 -3.02 0.69 13.03
N THR A 327 -2.27 1.77 13.23
CA THR A 327 -2.74 3.03 13.81
C THR A 327 -2.07 4.22 13.15
N SER A 328 -2.72 5.37 13.13
CA SER A 328 -2.18 6.60 12.53
C SER A 328 -1.90 7.61 13.61
N LYS A 329 -0.75 8.30 13.51
CA LYS A 329 -0.39 9.43 14.34
C LYS A 329 -1.00 10.70 13.74
N TYR A 330 -1.60 11.52 14.60
CA TYR A 330 -2.12 12.84 14.27
C TYR A 330 -1.67 13.84 15.34
N ILE A 331 -1.36 15.07 14.95
CA ILE A 331 -0.98 16.16 15.85
C ILE A 331 -2.08 17.21 15.83
N GLU A 332 -2.74 17.38 16.96
CA GLU A 332 -3.81 18.38 17.14
C GLU A 332 -3.24 19.80 17.12
N ALA A 333 -4.11 20.79 16.91
CA ALA A 333 -3.72 22.21 16.83
C ALA A 333 -3.08 22.74 18.12
N ASP A 334 -3.27 22.06 19.27
CA ASP A 334 -2.63 22.41 20.55
C ASP A 334 -1.30 21.66 20.77
N GLY A 335 -0.84 20.88 19.79
CA GLY A 335 0.37 20.05 19.87
C GLY A 335 0.17 18.69 20.51
N THR A 336 -1.05 18.33 20.92
CA THR A 336 -1.33 17.00 21.46
C THR A 336 -1.19 15.93 20.38
N VAL A 337 -0.42 14.88 20.69
CA VAL A 337 -0.28 13.72 19.82
C VAL A 337 -1.42 12.73 20.09
N LYS A 338 -2.11 12.31 19.02
CA LYS A 338 -3.14 11.27 19.04
C LYS A 338 -2.72 10.09 18.18
N TYR A 339 -3.17 8.91 18.60
CA TYR A 339 -3.07 7.67 17.83
C TYR A 339 -4.49 7.13 17.62
N GLY A 340 -4.83 6.74 16.40
CA GLY A 340 -6.18 6.28 16.07
C GLY A 340 -6.43 6.15 14.57
N ALA A 341 -7.71 6.21 14.19
CA ALA A 341 -8.17 6.12 12.81
C ALA A 341 -8.37 7.51 12.18
N TYR A 342 -7.27 8.14 11.79
CA TYR A 342 -7.19 9.49 11.21
C TYR A 342 -6.75 9.48 9.75
N ASP A 343 -6.43 8.32 9.17
CA ASP A 343 -6.00 8.18 7.78
C ASP A 343 -6.82 7.12 7.02
N PHE A 344 -6.68 7.08 5.69
CA PHE A 344 -7.40 6.14 4.83
C PHE A 344 -7.21 4.68 5.26
N VAL A 345 -5.99 4.26 5.60
CA VAL A 345 -5.66 2.90 5.99
C VAL A 345 -6.38 2.51 7.26
N THR A 346 -6.20 3.30 8.31
CA THR A 346 -6.73 2.97 9.63
C THR A 346 -8.25 3.07 9.71
N ILE A 347 -8.86 3.97 8.93
CA ILE A 347 -10.32 4.05 8.78
C ILE A 347 -10.86 2.81 8.04
N LEU A 348 -10.21 2.37 6.97
CA LEU A 348 -10.64 1.17 6.24
C LEU A 348 -10.47 -0.11 7.08
N GLU A 349 -9.37 -0.22 7.84
CA GLU A 349 -9.15 -1.31 8.80
C GLU A 349 -10.26 -1.36 9.86
N GLU A 350 -10.60 -0.22 10.45
CA GLU A 350 -11.71 -0.11 11.40
C GLU A 350 -13.05 -0.53 10.79
N PHE A 351 -13.33 -0.06 9.58
CA PHE A 351 -14.57 -0.38 8.88
C PHE A 351 -14.69 -1.87 8.55
N VAL A 352 -13.64 -2.50 8.00
CA VAL A 352 -13.67 -3.94 7.69
C VAL A 352 -13.71 -4.79 8.96
N ARG A 353 -13.07 -4.37 10.05
CA ARG A 353 -13.18 -5.07 11.33
C ARG A 353 -14.64 -5.08 11.85
N ALA A 354 -15.35 -3.98 11.66
CA ALA A 354 -16.77 -3.88 12.03
C ALA A 354 -17.72 -4.57 11.03
N HIS A 355 -17.32 -4.63 9.76
CA HIS A 355 -18.09 -5.18 8.64
C HIS A 355 -17.26 -6.19 7.84
N PRO A 356 -16.97 -7.39 8.38
CA PRO A 356 -16.15 -8.38 7.68
C PRO A 356 -16.74 -8.81 6.33
N ASP A 357 -18.07 -8.74 6.18
CA ASP A 357 -18.79 -9.04 4.94
C ASP A 357 -18.66 -7.94 3.87
N PHE A 358 -18.01 -6.81 4.18
CA PHE A 358 -17.58 -5.81 3.19
C PHE A 358 -16.30 -6.23 2.46
N SER A 359 -15.56 -7.23 2.94
CA SER A 359 -14.23 -7.57 2.44
C SER A 359 -14.20 -9.00 1.91
N TYR A 360 -13.93 -9.17 0.61
CA TYR A 360 -13.83 -10.48 -0.01
C TYR A 360 -12.50 -11.14 0.36
N HIS A 361 -12.55 -12.25 1.10
CA HIS A 361 -11.39 -13.01 1.57
C HIS A 361 -10.36 -12.14 2.30
N GLY A 362 -10.83 -11.14 3.05
CA GLY A 362 -9.97 -10.20 3.79
C GLY A 362 -9.32 -9.11 2.93
N ALA A 363 -9.65 -8.99 1.65
CA ALA A 363 -9.09 -7.98 0.75
C ALA A 363 -9.22 -6.53 1.29
N LYS A 364 -8.14 -5.77 1.13
CA LYS A 364 -8.09 -4.32 1.38
C LYS A 364 -7.77 -3.57 0.09
N ALA A 365 -7.63 -2.26 0.19
CA ALA A 365 -7.30 -1.41 -0.94
C ALA A 365 -5.84 -1.58 -1.40
N THR A 366 -5.54 -1.01 -2.57
CA THR A 366 -4.16 -0.90 -3.08
C THR A 366 -3.54 0.45 -2.71
N LEU A 367 -2.38 0.46 -2.06
CA LEU A 367 -1.64 1.68 -1.71
C LEU A 367 -0.56 1.98 -2.74
N ALA A 368 -0.69 3.09 -3.45
CA ALA A 368 0.33 3.57 -4.37
C ALA A 368 1.34 4.43 -3.62
N LEU A 369 2.61 4.03 -3.67
CA LEU A 369 3.70 4.68 -2.95
C LEU A 369 4.67 5.34 -3.92
N THR A 370 5.17 6.52 -3.55
CA THR A 370 6.29 7.19 -4.20
C THR A 370 7.54 7.14 -3.32
N GLY A 371 8.70 7.42 -3.90
CA GLY A 371 9.96 7.54 -3.15
C GLY A 371 10.32 8.97 -2.76
N ASN A 372 9.43 9.94 -2.99
CA ASN A 372 9.76 11.37 -2.94
C ASN A 372 10.22 11.82 -1.54
N GLU A 373 9.50 11.40 -0.49
CA GLU A 373 9.72 11.86 0.89
C GLU A 373 9.82 10.70 1.92
N GLY A 374 10.05 9.47 1.43
CA GLY A 374 9.98 8.26 2.25
C GLY A 374 8.57 7.69 2.35
N VAL A 375 8.39 6.56 3.04
CA VAL A 375 7.11 5.83 3.08
C VAL A 375 6.47 5.85 4.46
N PHE A 376 5.13 5.82 4.51
CA PHE A 376 4.33 5.71 5.74
C PHE A 376 4.60 6.79 6.82
N GLY A 377 5.25 7.89 6.46
CA GLY A 377 5.65 8.96 7.39
C GLY A 377 6.93 8.66 8.18
N PHE A 378 7.72 7.68 7.75
CA PHE A 378 9.07 7.45 8.27
C PHE A 378 10.13 8.15 7.43
N GLN A 379 11.23 8.53 8.06
CA GLN A 379 12.36 9.22 7.44
C GLN A 379 13.27 8.25 6.65
N THR A 380 12.68 7.57 5.68
CA THR A 380 13.35 6.52 4.87
C THR A 380 13.95 7.06 3.58
N HIS A 381 13.78 8.35 3.28
CA HIS A 381 14.50 8.99 2.19
C HIS A 381 16.00 9.10 2.53
N PRO A 382 16.94 8.75 1.62
CA PRO A 382 18.38 8.68 1.91
C PRO A 382 19.01 9.97 2.46
N ALA A 383 18.40 11.14 2.19
CA ALA A 383 18.86 12.42 2.75
C ALA A 383 18.89 12.41 4.30
N TRP A 384 18.01 11.65 4.94
CA TRP A 384 17.94 11.55 6.40
C TRP A 384 19.08 10.73 7.02
N GLN A 385 19.78 9.89 6.25
CA GLN A 385 20.86 9.07 6.78
C GLN A 385 22.00 9.92 7.38
N THR A 386 22.32 11.04 6.75
CA THR A 386 23.37 11.96 7.24
C THR A 386 22.93 12.69 8.50
N GLU A 387 21.66 13.13 8.54
CA GLU A 387 21.11 13.93 9.64
C GLU A 387 20.86 13.09 10.90
N LEU A 388 20.33 11.86 10.74
CA LEU A 388 20.02 10.95 11.83
C LEU A 388 21.23 10.12 12.29
N GLY A 389 22.19 9.88 11.40
CA GLY A 389 23.16 8.81 11.53
C GLY A 389 22.57 7.45 11.13
N VAL A 390 23.48 6.52 10.80
CA VAL A 390 23.13 5.23 10.17
C VAL A 390 22.16 4.40 11.02
N GLU A 391 22.38 4.30 12.33
CA GLU A 391 21.54 3.44 13.19
C GLU A 391 20.10 3.95 13.29
N ALA A 392 19.91 5.24 13.55
CA ALA A 392 18.58 5.84 13.66
C ALA A 392 17.83 5.85 12.32
N TYR A 393 18.55 6.04 11.21
CA TYR A 393 17.97 5.85 9.87
C TYR A 393 17.53 4.40 9.62
N MET A 394 18.35 3.41 9.99
CA MET A 394 17.97 2.00 9.83
C MET A 394 16.80 1.62 10.73
N GLU A 395 16.65 2.23 11.91
CA GLU A 395 15.46 2.07 12.75
C GLU A 395 14.19 2.57 12.03
N GLN A 396 14.24 3.73 11.37
CA GLN A 396 13.12 4.24 10.56
C GLN A 396 12.76 3.26 9.43
N VAL A 397 13.76 2.71 8.75
CA VAL A 397 13.56 1.68 7.71
C VAL A 397 12.90 0.42 8.30
N ARG A 398 13.37 -0.07 9.45
CA ARG A 398 12.82 -1.26 10.13
C ARG A 398 11.37 -1.06 10.57
N GLN A 399 11.01 0.13 11.06
CA GLN A 399 9.62 0.45 11.43
C GLN A 399 8.70 0.56 10.22
N ALA A 400 9.15 1.19 9.13
CA ALA A 400 8.40 1.22 7.87
C ALA A 400 8.18 -0.18 7.29
N GLN A 401 9.20 -1.03 7.39
CA GLN A 401 9.15 -2.44 7.08
C GLN A 401 8.10 -3.19 7.91
N GLN A 402 8.05 -2.96 9.23
CA GLN A 402 7.02 -3.53 10.09
C GLN A 402 5.60 -3.18 9.62
N VAL A 403 5.37 -1.90 9.32
CA VAL A 403 4.09 -1.42 8.78
C VAL A 403 3.76 -2.11 7.45
N ALA A 404 4.73 -2.24 6.54
CA ALA A 404 4.53 -2.93 5.27
C ALA A 404 4.15 -4.41 5.45
N ALA A 405 4.79 -5.11 6.39
CA ALA A 405 4.49 -6.50 6.70
C ALA A 405 3.08 -6.65 7.27
N THR A 406 2.69 -5.79 8.21
CA THR A 406 1.34 -5.79 8.79
C THR A 406 0.27 -5.49 7.74
N LEU A 407 0.50 -4.50 6.87
CA LEU A 407 -0.40 -4.19 5.75
C LEU A 407 -0.62 -5.43 4.86
N LYS A 408 0.45 -6.11 4.44
CA LYS A 408 0.33 -7.34 3.63
C LYS A 408 -0.43 -8.44 4.36
N ALA A 409 -0.12 -8.67 5.64
CA ALA A 409 -0.80 -9.67 6.45
C ALA A 409 -2.30 -9.40 6.59
N ASN A 410 -2.70 -8.12 6.57
CA ASN A 410 -4.10 -7.70 6.67
C ASN A 410 -4.84 -7.64 5.31
N GLY A 411 -4.18 -8.03 4.21
CA GLY A 411 -4.80 -8.11 2.88
C GLY A 411 -4.61 -6.87 2.00
N TRP A 412 -3.71 -5.95 2.36
CA TRP A 412 -3.36 -4.79 1.53
C TRP A 412 -2.40 -5.18 0.40
N SER A 413 -2.53 -4.49 -0.73
CA SER A 413 -1.59 -4.56 -1.85
C SER A 413 -0.84 -3.24 -2.01
N PHE A 414 0.40 -3.30 -2.49
CA PHE A 414 1.18 -2.11 -2.85
C PHE A 414 1.19 -1.91 -4.37
N ALA A 415 1.21 -0.66 -4.80
CA ALA A 415 1.47 -0.27 -6.18
C ALA A 415 2.66 0.68 -6.23
N ALA A 416 3.42 0.60 -7.32
CA ALA A 416 4.41 1.60 -7.64
C ALA A 416 3.72 2.83 -8.25
N GLN A 417 4.21 4.01 -7.89
CA GLN A 417 3.81 5.28 -8.50
C GLN A 417 5.04 6.06 -9.03
N GLY A 418 6.16 5.35 -9.21
CA GLY A 418 7.44 5.96 -9.54
C GLY A 418 8.12 6.63 -8.35
N TYR A 419 9.40 6.93 -8.49
CA TYR A 419 10.18 7.50 -7.39
C TYR A 419 9.77 8.95 -7.11
N SER A 420 9.67 9.75 -8.17
CA SER A 420 9.17 11.13 -8.13
C SER A 420 7.80 11.20 -8.79
N LYS A 421 7.07 12.29 -8.56
CA LYS A 421 5.77 12.59 -9.20
C LYS A 421 5.95 12.98 -10.69
N LEU A 422 6.65 12.13 -11.46
CA LEU A 422 7.04 12.29 -12.87
C LEU A 422 5.85 12.00 -13.79
N SER A 423 5.67 12.76 -14.88
CA SER A 423 4.72 12.37 -15.93
C SER A 423 5.28 11.21 -16.76
N PHE A 424 4.65 10.04 -16.69
CA PHE A 424 5.00 8.85 -17.46
C PHE A 424 4.66 9.03 -18.94
N ALA A 425 3.61 9.80 -19.25
CA ALA A 425 3.20 10.12 -20.62
C ALA A 425 4.25 10.99 -21.33
N ASP A 426 4.77 12.01 -20.65
CA ASP A 426 5.61 13.04 -21.26
C ASP A 426 7.11 12.74 -21.19
N SER A 427 7.53 11.84 -20.32
CA SER A 427 8.95 11.49 -20.14
C SER A 427 9.43 10.50 -21.19
N ASP A 428 10.71 10.53 -21.56
CA ASP A 428 11.28 9.46 -22.40
C ASP A 428 11.48 8.14 -21.62
N THR A 429 11.77 7.05 -22.34
CA THR A 429 11.90 5.72 -21.75
C THR A 429 13.03 5.62 -20.73
N ASP A 430 14.17 6.27 -20.97
CA ASP A 430 15.35 6.19 -20.12
C ASP A 430 15.15 6.94 -18.79
N THR A 431 14.54 8.13 -18.86
CA THR A 431 14.14 8.91 -17.69
C THR A 431 13.13 8.14 -16.86
N LEU A 432 12.12 7.56 -17.53
CA LEU A 432 11.11 6.76 -16.86
C LEU A 432 11.71 5.51 -16.20
N GLN A 433 12.60 4.82 -16.90
CA GLN A 433 13.30 3.67 -16.35
C GLN A 433 14.11 4.06 -15.11
N SER A 434 14.90 5.13 -15.19
CA SER A 434 15.71 5.61 -14.06
C SER A 434 14.83 5.93 -12.85
N ASN A 435 13.64 6.50 -13.10
CA ASN A 435 12.64 6.77 -12.07
C ASN A 435 12.12 5.49 -11.41
N MET A 436 11.84 4.44 -12.19
CA MET A 436 11.35 3.16 -11.67
C MET A 436 12.43 2.38 -10.92
N LEU A 437 13.66 2.35 -11.42
CA LEU A 437 14.78 1.67 -10.74
C LEU A 437 15.08 2.32 -9.39
N LYS A 438 14.99 3.65 -9.30
CA LYS A 438 15.15 4.36 -8.03
C LYS A 438 14.00 4.09 -7.05
N TRP A 439 12.78 3.89 -7.56
CA TRP A 439 11.66 3.44 -6.74
C TRP A 439 11.89 2.02 -6.21
N ASP A 440 12.38 1.11 -7.05
CA ASP A 440 12.69 -0.27 -6.63
C ASP A 440 13.77 -0.27 -5.54
N GLU A 441 14.83 0.52 -5.69
CA GLU A 441 15.92 0.63 -4.71
C GLU A 441 15.43 1.16 -3.35
N GLN A 442 14.58 2.19 -3.33
CA GLN A 442 14.29 2.94 -2.10
C GLN A 442 12.94 2.59 -1.46
N VAL A 443 11.95 2.19 -2.26
CA VAL A 443 10.59 1.89 -1.81
C VAL A 443 10.37 0.40 -1.78
N ALA A 444 10.66 -0.32 -2.87
CA ALA A 444 10.44 -1.77 -2.91
C ALA A 444 11.34 -2.52 -1.92
N SER A 445 12.52 -1.98 -1.58
CA SER A 445 13.37 -2.53 -0.52
C SER A 445 12.69 -2.55 0.87
N ILE A 446 11.71 -1.68 1.09
CA ILE A 446 10.93 -1.57 2.33
C ILE A 446 9.63 -2.36 2.22
N VAL A 447 8.89 -2.15 1.12
CA VAL A 447 7.52 -2.68 0.99
C VAL A 447 7.43 -3.98 0.20
N GLY A 448 8.54 -4.47 -0.34
CA GLY A 448 8.62 -5.62 -1.23
C GLY A 448 8.26 -5.31 -2.69
N ASN A 449 8.51 -6.28 -3.57
CA ASN A 449 8.13 -6.21 -4.98
C ASN A 449 6.62 -6.04 -5.18
N THR A 450 6.27 -5.29 -6.22
CA THR A 450 4.90 -5.22 -6.76
C THR A 450 4.90 -5.34 -8.28
N ASP A 451 3.78 -5.82 -8.80
CA ASP A 451 3.41 -5.91 -10.22
C ASP A 451 2.29 -4.90 -10.59
N ILE A 452 1.85 -4.07 -9.63
CA ILE A 452 0.82 -3.05 -9.83
C ILE A 452 1.49 -1.68 -10.02
N LEU A 453 1.10 -0.98 -11.07
CA LEU A 453 1.49 0.40 -11.35
C LEU A 453 0.25 1.29 -11.37
N ILE A 454 0.25 2.32 -10.52
CA ILE A 454 -0.70 3.43 -10.58
C ILE A 454 0.01 4.62 -11.19
N PHE A 455 -0.50 5.14 -12.31
CA PHE A 455 0.18 6.23 -13.00
C PHE A 455 0.10 7.53 -12.18
N PRO A 456 1.24 8.16 -11.82
CA PRO A 456 1.23 9.49 -11.21
C PRO A 456 0.58 10.50 -12.15
N LEU A 457 -0.07 11.52 -11.59
CA LEU A 457 -0.67 12.64 -12.34
C LEU A 457 -1.66 12.19 -13.44
N SER A 458 -2.23 11.00 -13.32
CA SER A 458 -3.08 10.38 -14.35
C SER A 458 -2.39 10.25 -15.73
N SER A 459 -1.05 10.24 -15.78
CA SER A 459 -0.28 10.27 -17.03
C SER A 459 -0.08 8.87 -17.61
N ASP A 460 -1.13 8.31 -18.22
CA ASP A 460 -1.07 7.02 -18.91
C ASP A 460 -0.01 7.03 -20.05
N ILE A 461 0.75 5.95 -20.21
CA ILE A 461 1.73 5.74 -21.28
C ILE A 461 1.10 5.49 -22.67
N GLY A 462 -0.21 5.27 -22.74
CA GLY A 462 -0.93 5.01 -23.98
C GLY A 462 -2.39 5.44 -23.97
N GLY A 463 -3.02 5.45 -25.15
CA GLY A 463 -4.46 5.70 -25.28
C GLY A 463 -5.30 4.45 -24.99
N VAL A 464 -6.54 4.43 -25.50
CA VAL A 464 -7.48 3.29 -25.35
C VAL A 464 -7.02 2.01 -26.05
N ASP A 465 -6.13 2.14 -27.03
CA ASP A 465 -5.51 1.03 -27.75
C ASP A 465 -4.67 0.15 -26.81
N TYR A 466 -4.38 -1.07 -27.26
CA TYR A 466 -3.51 -1.98 -26.53
C TYR A 466 -2.12 -1.36 -26.36
N TYR A 467 -1.58 -1.46 -25.14
CA TYR A 467 -0.23 -1.03 -24.87
C TYR A 467 0.79 -1.77 -25.74
N SER A 468 1.74 -0.99 -26.23
CA SER A 468 2.85 -1.41 -27.07
C SER A 468 3.97 -0.36 -27.00
N GLY A 469 5.10 -0.64 -27.65
CA GLY A 469 6.22 0.30 -27.71
C GLY A 469 7.14 0.26 -26.49
N ALA A 470 8.19 1.08 -26.54
CA ALA A 470 9.34 0.98 -25.64
C ALA A 470 8.98 1.17 -24.15
N LYS A 471 8.12 2.14 -23.81
CA LYS A 471 7.69 2.37 -22.42
C LYS A 471 6.96 1.16 -21.82
N PHE A 472 6.02 0.59 -22.57
CA PHE A 472 5.29 -0.58 -22.14
C PHE A 472 6.21 -1.79 -21.99
N SER A 473 7.07 -2.06 -22.98
CA SER A 473 8.04 -3.17 -22.90
C SER A 473 8.95 -3.02 -21.69
N MET A 474 9.48 -1.82 -21.42
CA MET A 474 10.33 -1.55 -20.26
C MET A 474 9.59 -1.80 -18.94
N LEU A 475 8.37 -1.26 -18.77
CA LEU A 475 7.58 -1.48 -17.54
C LEU A 475 7.19 -2.96 -17.38
N TYR A 476 6.87 -3.63 -18.47
CA TYR A 476 6.57 -5.06 -18.46
C TYR A 476 7.80 -5.88 -18.04
N ASP A 477 8.99 -5.55 -18.53
CA ASP A 477 10.23 -6.28 -18.18
C ASP A 477 10.68 -6.03 -16.74
N LEU A 478 10.34 -4.87 -16.17
CA LEU A 478 10.48 -4.58 -14.74
C LEU A 478 9.52 -5.41 -13.87
N GLY A 479 8.50 -6.04 -14.46
CA GLY A 479 7.58 -6.96 -13.77
C GLY A 479 6.16 -6.43 -13.57
N TYR A 480 5.82 -5.25 -14.11
CA TYR A 480 4.46 -4.70 -13.98
C TYR A 480 3.46 -5.43 -14.89
N ARG A 481 2.31 -5.80 -14.34
CA ARG A 481 1.23 -6.53 -15.02
C ARG A 481 -0.13 -5.87 -14.86
N TYR A 482 -0.32 -5.07 -13.82
CA TYR A 482 -1.54 -4.31 -13.59
C TYR A 482 -1.24 -2.82 -13.74
N PHE A 483 -1.97 -2.14 -14.63
CA PHE A 483 -1.73 -0.74 -14.97
C PHE A 483 -3.00 0.08 -14.72
N CYS A 484 -2.92 1.07 -13.85
CA CYS A 484 -4.09 1.80 -13.39
C CYS A 484 -4.02 3.27 -13.80
N ASN A 485 -4.88 3.67 -14.73
CA ASN A 485 -5.07 5.06 -15.15
C ASN A 485 -6.27 5.70 -14.41
N THR A 486 -6.64 6.92 -14.82
CA THR A 486 -7.79 7.66 -14.29
C THR A 486 -8.81 7.90 -15.41
N ASP A 487 -10.10 7.78 -15.10
CA ASP A 487 -11.22 8.11 -15.97
C ASP A 487 -12.46 8.43 -15.10
N THR A 488 -13.52 8.95 -15.71
CA THR A 488 -14.83 9.22 -15.10
C THR A 488 -15.89 8.17 -15.45
N ALA A 489 -15.56 7.21 -16.34
CA ALA A 489 -16.44 6.08 -16.65
C ALA A 489 -16.81 5.27 -15.39
N SER A 490 -18.05 4.73 -15.35
CA SER A 490 -18.51 3.89 -14.23
C SER A 490 -17.58 2.70 -14.00
N HIS A 491 -17.09 2.10 -15.08
CA HIS A 491 -16.05 1.09 -15.09
C HIS A 491 -15.31 1.14 -16.42
N TRP A 492 -14.01 0.82 -16.40
CA TRP A 492 -13.23 0.56 -17.60
C TRP A 492 -12.08 -0.37 -17.25
N VAL A 493 -12.11 -1.57 -17.83
CA VAL A 493 -11.06 -2.59 -17.64
C VAL A 493 -10.70 -3.15 -19.02
N GLN A 494 -9.41 -3.22 -19.29
CA GLN A 494 -8.87 -3.89 -20.47
C GLN A 494 -8.07 -5.11 -20.02
N LEU A 495 -8.74 -6.27 -20.04
CA LEU A 495 -8.11 -7.56 -19.77
C LEU A 495 -7.42 -8.08 -21.04
N ARG A 496 -6.12 -8.38 -20.92
CA ARG A 496 -5.31 -9.00 -21.95
C ARG A 496 -4.72 -10.30 -21.40
N SER A 497 -4.20 -11.13 -22.29
CA SER A 497 -3.54 -12.37 -21.91
C SER A 497 -2.38 -12.18 -20.95
N ASN A 498 -1.71 -11.03 -20.92
CA ASN A 498 -0.48 -10.86 -20.15
C ASN A 498 -0.46 -9.61 -19.25
N TYR A 499 -1.53 -8.81 -19.26
CA TYR A 499 -1.67 -7.66 -18.39
C TYR A 499 -3.14 -7.28 -18.23
N LEU A 500 -3.43 -6.49 -17.21
CA LEU A 500 -4.71 -5.84 -17.02
C LEU A 500 -4.51 -4.33 -16.93
N ARG A 501 -5.40 -3.56 -17.56
CA ARG A 501 -5.56 -2.13 -17.27
C ARG A 501 -6.90 -1.88 -16.61
N GLN A 502 -6.94 -0.97 -15.64
CA GLN A 502 -8.19 -0.51 -15.05
C GLN A 502 -8.15 0.99 -14.80
N ALA A 503 -9.17 1.70 -15.29
CA ALA A 503 -9.35 3.10 -14.96
C ALA A 503 -10.00 3.26 -13.60
N ARG A 504 -9.60 4.33 -12.90
CA ARG A 504 -10.04 4.63 -11.54
C ARG A 504 -10.75 5.97 -11.52
N ARG A 505 -11.87 6.05 -10.82
CA ARG A 505 -12.56 7.31 -10.52
C ARG A 505 -11.99 7.89 -9.25
N ILE A 506 -11.34 9.04 -9.35
CA ILE A 506 -10.76 9.73 -8.20
C ILE A 506 -11.88 10.44 -7.45
N VAL A 507 -12.04 10.12 -6.17
CA VAL A 507 -12.97 10.78 -5.27
C VAL A 507 -12.24 11.93 -4.59
N ASP A 508 -12.49 13.15 -5.07
CA ASP A 508 -11.93 14.38 -4.52
C ASP A 508 -13.03 15.42 -4.25
N GLY A 509 -12.68 16.47 -3.51
CA GLY A 509 -13.64 17.51 -3.12
C GLY A 509 -14.26 18.22 -4.31
N ALA A 510 -13.53 18.38 -5.42
CA ALA A 510 -14.06 18.99 -6.63
C ALA A 510 -15.15 18.11 -7.28
N ALA A 511 -14.90 16.82 -7.40
CA ALA A 511 -15.84 15.86 -7.97
C ALA A 511 -17.08 15.71 -7.08
N LEU A 512 -16.90 15.63 -5.75
CA LEU A 512 -18.03 15.56 -4.82
C LEU A 512 -18.93 16.80 -4.87
N ALA A 513 -18.33 18.00 -4.94
CA ALA A 513 -19.07 19.26 -4.91
C ALA A 513 -19.67 19.66 -6.27
N ASN A 514 -18.92 19.48 -7.37
CA ASN A 514 -19.27 20.05 -8.68
C ASN A 514 -19.73 19.00 -9.69
N GLU A 515 -19.35 17.74 -9.53
CA GLU A 515 -19.65 16.64 -10.46
C GLU A 515 -20.28 15.43 -9.76
N PRO A 516 -21.27 15.60 -8.85
CA PRO A 516 -21.77 14.51 -8.01
C PRO A 516 -22.37 13.33 -8.80
N GLY A 517 -22.75 13.55 -10.06
CA GLY A 517 -23.25 12.51 -10.96
C GLY A 517 -22.22 11.42 -11.30
N VAL A 518 -20.92 11.72 -11.19
CA VAL A 518 -19.82 10.77 -11.51
C VAL A 518 -19.84 9.54 -10.62
N PHE A 519 -20.44 9.61 -9.43
CA PHE A 519 -20.50 8.51 -8.46
C PHE A 519 -21.91 7.94 -8.24
N SER A 520 -22.91 8.40 -8.98
CA SER A 520 -24.33 8.11 -8.72
C SER A 520 -24.71 6.62 -8.83
N ASP A 521 -23.91 5.82 -9.52
CA ASP A 521 -24.01 4.36 -9.57
C ASP A 521 -23.50 3.66 -8.30
N LEU A 522 -22.68 4.35 -7.49
CA LEU A 522 -22.01 3.81 -6.30
C LEU A 522 -22.55 4.38 -4.98
N PHE A 523 -22.64 5.71 -4.89
CA PHE A 523 -23.06 6.44 -3.68
C PHE A 523 -23.59 7.84 -4.04
N THR A 524 -24.28 8.47 -3.10
CA THR A 524 -24.81 9.84 -3.24
C THR A 524 -23.80 10.86 -2.71
N ALA A 525 -23.01 11.45 -3.60
CA ALA A 525 -21.94 12.40 -3.26
C ALA A 525 -22.43 13.61 -2.44
N THR A 526 -23.59 14.17 -2.76
CA THR A 526 -24.15 15.32 -2.03
C THR A 526 -24.57 15.00 -0.59
N ALA A 527 -24.79 13.73 -0.26
CA ALA A 527 -25.17 13.30 1.08
C ALA A 527 -23.96 13.07 2.00
N VAL A 528 -22.76 12.95 1.44
CA VAL A 528 -21.51 12.76 2.21
C VAL A 528 -20.65 14.01 2.27
N LEU A 529 -20.88 14.99 1.37
CA LEU A 529 -20.08 16.22 1.28
C LEU A 529 -19.97 16.93 2.63
N ASP A 530 -18.75 17.19 3.07
CA ASP A 530 -18.49 17.78 4.38
C ASP A 530 -18.97 19.24 4.40
N PRO A 531 -19.90 19.62 5.30
CA PRO A 531 -20.42 20.99 5.38
C PRO A 531 -19.36 22.00 5.84
N SER A 532 -18.20 21.54 6.30
CA SER A 532 -17.06 22.39 6.70
C SER A 532 -16.23 22.85 5.50
N ARG A 533 -16.52 22.38 4.28
CA ARG A 533 -15.88 22.88 3.06
C ARG A 533 -16.33 24.31 2.73
N PRO A 534 -15.43 25.15 2.17
CA PRO A 534 -15.73 26.54 1.84
C PRO A 534 -16.61 26.74 0.60
#